data_AF-A0A1I0DIQ4-F1
#
_entry.id   AF-A0A1I0DIQ4-F1
#
_cell.length_a   1.000
_cell.length_b   1.000
_cell.length_c   1.000
_cell.angle_alpha   90.00
_cell.angle_beta   90.00
_cell.angle_gamma   90.00
#
_symmetry.space_group_name_H-M   'P 1'
#
loop_
_entity.id
_entity.type
_entity.pdbx_description
1 polymer ?
#
loop_
_entity_poly.entity_id
_entity_poly.type
_entity_poly.pdbx_seq_one_letter_code
_entity_poly.pdbx_strand_id
1 'polypeptide(L)' 'MAKAQEPRKEKKKEPAKTTKEKKAAKDEKKALKARQQD' A
#
# COMPACT_ATOMS: atom_id res chain seq x y z
N MET A 1 34.97 -5.77 -11.60
CA MET A 1 34.29 -4.80 -10.69
C MET A 1 32.88 -5.29 -10.40
N ALA A 2 32.72 -6.14 -9.39
CA ALA A 2 31.40 -6.60 -8.97
C ALA A 2 30.65 -5.41 -8.35
N LYS A 3 29.54 -5.00 -8.95
CA LYS A 3 28.62 -4.06 -8.29
C LYS A 3 28.05 -4.82 -7.09
N ALA A 4 28.49 -4.49 -5.89
CA ALA A 4 27.86 -4.95 -4.66
C ALA A 4 26.38 -4.55 -4.74
N GLN A 5 25.49 -5.52 -4.97
CA GLN A 5 24.08 -5.32 -4.61
C GLN A 5 24.07 -5.23 -3.09
N GLU A 6 23.97 -4.02 -2.58
CA GLU A 6 23.70 -3.83 -1.15
C GLU A 6 22.51 -4.71 -0.77
N PRO A 7 22.64 -5.63 0.20
CA PRO A 7 21.50 -6.37 0.71
C PRO A 7 20.59 -5.29 1.29
N ARG A 8 19.46 -5.05 0.62
CA ARG A 8 18.47 -4.06 1.02
C ARG A 8 18.15 -4.33 2.48
N LYS A 9 18.75 -3.51 3.35
CA LYS A 9 18.58 -3.49 4.80
C LYS A 9 17.16 -3.91 5.09
N GLU A 10 17.03 -5.09 5.71
CA GLU A 10 15.86 -5.68 6.31
C GLU A 10 14.69 -4.69 6.39
N LYS A 11 14.01 -4.50 5.25
CA LYS A 11 12.78 -3.73 5.23
C LYS A 11 11.85 -4.64 5.99
N LYS A 12 11.57 -4.31 7.26
CA LYS A 12 10.38 -4.78 7.96
C LYS A 12 9.31 -4.83 6.88
N LYS A 13 8.94 -6.04 6.44
CA LYS A 13 7.89 -6.18 5.43
C LYS A 13 6.68 -5.62 6.14
N GLU A 14 6.38 -4.35 5.91
CA GLU A 14 5.09 -3.80 6.29
C GLU A 14 4.07 -4.83 5.80
N PRO A 15 3.13 -5.25 6.66
CA PRO A 15 2.19 -6.31 6.28
C PRO A 15 1.58 -5.88 4.95
N ALA A 16 1.84 -6.68 3.91
CA ALA A 16 1.30 -6.41 2.61
C ALA A 16 -0.21 -6.36 2.81
N LYS A 17 -0.81 -5.19 2.59
CA LYS A 17 -2.25 -4.98 2.84
C LYS A 17 -2.99 -6.12 2.18
N THR A 18 -3.70 -6.88 3.01
CA THR A 18 -4.45 -8.05 2.56
C THR A 18 -5.49 -7.61 1.53
N THR A 19 -5.97 -8.52 0.70
CA THR A 19 -7.02 -8.22 -0.30
C THR A 19 -8.25 -7.56 0.34
N LYS A 20 -8.55 -7.90 1.61
CA LYS A 20 -9.61 -7.29 2.41
C LYS A 20 -9.33 -5.82 2.73
N GLU A 21 -8.14 -5.50 3.21
CA GLU A 21 -7.73 -4.12 3.51
C GLU A 21 -7.64 -3.25 2.25
N LYS A 22 -7.20 -3.83 1.13
CA LYS A 22 -7.15 -3.12 -0.15
C LYS A 22 -8.55 -2.80 -0.69
N LYS A 23 -9.53 -3.68 -0.48
CA LYS A 23 -10.94 -3.41 -0.82
C LYS A 23 -11.53 -2.33 0.10
N ALA A 24 -11.36 -2.45 1.41
CA ALA A 24 -11.86 -1.46 2.37
C ALA A 24 -11.35 -0.04 2.06
N ALA A 25 -10.04 0.11 1.82
CA ALA A 25 -9.45 1.40 1.46
C ALA A 25 -9.98 1.96 0.12
N LYS A 26 -10.33 1.10 -0.83
CA LYS A 26 -10.91 1.52 -2.12
C LYS A 26 -12.36 1.99 -1.95
N ASP A 27 -13.13 1.31 -1.10
CA ASP A 27 -14.52 1.63 -0.85
C ASP A 27 -14.65 2.91 -0.02
N GLU A 28 -13.81 3.10 1.00
CA GLU A 28 -13.72 4.36 1.76
C GLU A 28 -13.36 5.53 0.85
N LYS A 29 -12.40 5.36 -0.06
CA LYS A 29 -12.02 6.42 -1.01
C LYS A 29 -13.17 6.79 -1.95
N LYS A 30 -13.96 5.82 -2.40
CA LYS A 30 -15.15 6.07 -3.23
C LYS A 30 -16.23 6.80 -2.44
N ALA A 31 -16.51 6.38 -1.21
CA ALA A 31 -17.50 7.01 -0.34
C ALA A 31 -17.13 8.46 -0.01
N LEU A 32 -15.85 8.72 0.30
CA LEU A 32 -15.34 10.08 0.54
C LEU A 32 -15.44 10.97 -0.71
N LYS A 33 -15.24 10.41 -1.90
CA LYS A 33 -15.38 11.16 -3.14
C LYS A 33 -16.84 11.47 -3.46
N ALA A 34 -17.74 10.51 -3.27
CA ALA A 34 -19.18 10.73 -3.46
C ALA A 34 -19.71 11.84 -2.53
N ARG A 35 -19.30 11.84 -1.26
CA ARG A 35 -19.67 12.87 -0.27
C ARG A 35 -19.12 14.28 -0.56
N GLN A 36 -18.09 14.40 -1.38
CA GLN A 36 -17.55 15.71 -1.79
C GLN A 36 -18.16 16.20 -3.11
N GLN A 37 -18.97 15.37 -3.78
CA GLN A 37 -19.63 15.71 -5.04
C GLN A 37 -21.13 16.01 -4.87
N ASP A 38 -21.70 15.75 -3.69
CA ASP A 38 -22.94 16.36 -3.18
C ASP A 38 -22.62 17.66 -2.46
#